data_AF-A0AAU9WJP8-F1
#
_entry.id   AF-A0AAU9WJP8-F1
#
_cell.length_a   1.000
_cell.length_b   1.000
_cell.length_c   1.000
_cell.angle_alpha   90.00
_cell.angle_beta   90.00
_cell.angle_gamma   90.00
#
_symmetry.space_group_name_H-M   'P 1'
#
loop_
_entity.id
_entity.type
_entity.pdbx_description
1 polymer ?
#
loop_
_entity_poly.entity_id
_entity_poly.type
_entity_poly.pdbx_seq_one_letter_code
_entity_poly.pdbx_strand_id
1 'polypeptide(L)' 'DFDECQAPDLNNCHKKAKCTNTVGSYNCSCLKGFIGDGVLCRGYGSTCSSVYMFL' A
#
# COMPACT_ATOMS: atom_id res chain seq x y z
N ASP A 1 -1.34 -12.84 19.34
CA ASP A 1 -1.23 -12.16 18.04
C ASP A 1 0.23 -11.86 17.80
N PHE A 2 0.71 -12.00 16.57
CA PHE A 2 2.09 -11.77 16.20
C PHE A 2 2.12 -10.55 15.29
N ASP A 3 2.90 -9.53 15.62
CA ASP A 3 2.92 -8.29 14.84
C ASP A 3 3.83 -8.44 13.60
N GLU A 4 3.22 -8.73 12.45
CA GLU A 4 3.94 -8.87 11.18
C GLU A 4 4.53 -7.55 10.66
N CYS A 5 4.14 -6.40 11.22
CA CYS A 5 4.67 -5.10 10.85
C CYS A 5 6.04 -4.80 11.50
N GLN A 6 6.51 -5.64 12.44
CA GLN A 6 7.81 -5.47 13.10
C GLN A 6 9.01 -5.74 12.17
N ALA A 7 8.82 -6.55 11.12
CA ALA A 7 9.87 -6.82 10.15
C ALA A 7 9.31 -6.92 8.72
N PRO A 8 10.03 -6.40 7.72
CA PRO A 8 9.56 -6.34 6.32
C PRO A 8 9.45 -7.72 5.65
N ASP A 9 10.06 -8.75 6.21
CA ASP A 9 10.02 -10.16 5.78
C ASP A 9 8.83 -10.94 6.36
N LEU A 10 8.11 -10.36 7.32
CA LEU A 10 6.93 -10.97 7.95
C LEU A 10 5.62 -10.55 7.29
N ASN A 11 5.64 -9.50 6.46
CA ASN A 11 4.51 -9.00 5.68
C ASN A 11 4.90 -8.82 4.22
N ASN A 12 3.90 -8.65 3.34
CA ASN A 12 4.12 -8.38 1.93
C ASN A 12 3.72 -6.95 1.52
N CYS A 13 3.65 -6.01 2.47
CA CYS A 13 3.26 -4.65 2.17
C CYS A 13 4.24 -4.00 1.19
N HIS A 14 3.72 -3.18 0.28
CA HIS A 14 4.54 -2.39 -0.62
C HIS A 14 5.45 -1.44 0.18
N LYS A 15 6.64 -1.14 -0.35
CA LYS A 15 7.55 -0.11 0.23
C LYS A 15 6.92 1.29 0.34
N LYS A 16 5.82 1.53 -0.36
CA LYS A 16 5.01 2.76 -0.33
C LYS A 16 3.63 2.54 0.31
N ALA A 17 3.52 1.53 1.16
CA ALA A 17 2.36 1.27 1.99
C ALA A 17 2.75 1.36 3.48
N LYS A 18 1.75 1.62 4.31
CA LYS A 18 1.79 1.51 5.76
C LYS A 18 1.23 0.15 6.16
N CYS A 19 2.02 -0.62 6.89
CA CYS A 19 1.55 -1.82 7.59
C CYS A 19 0.85 -1.41 8.90
N THR A 20 -0.29 -2.03 9.19
CA THR A 20 -1.02 -1.87 10.45
C THR A 20 -1.38 -3.25 10.98
N ASN A 21 -0.84 -3.62 12.13
CA ASN A 21 -1.16 -4.89 12.77
C ASN A 21 -2.62 -4.92 13.25
N THR A 22 -3.25 -6.07 13.14
CA THR A 22 -4.64 -6.32 13.58
C THR A 22 -4.70 -7.65 14.32
N VAL A 23 -5.75 -7.90 15.11
CA VAL A 23 -5.81 -9.17 15.85
C VAL A 23 -5.99 -10.34 14.86
N GLY A 24 -4.96 -11.17 14.73
CA GLY A 24 -4.92 -12.36 13.87
C GLY A 24 -4.46 -12.11 12.43
N SER A 25 -4.05 -10.88 12.08
CA SER A 25 -3.55 -10.54 10.74
C SER A 25 -2.94 -9.13 10.69
N TYR A 26 -2.61 -8.63 9.51
CA TYR A 26 -2.20 -7.25 9.28
C TYR A 26 -2.91 -6.66 8.07
N ASN A 27 -2.92 -5.34 7.97
CA ASN A 27 -3.43 -4.61 6.82
C ASN A 27 -2.37 -3.70 6.22
N CYS A 28 -2.25 -3.72 4.89
CA CYS A 28 -1.39 -2.82 4.14
C CYS A 28 -2.25 -1.72 3.51
N SER A 29 -1.86 -0.46 3.68
CA SER A 29 -2.57 0.68 3.07
C SER A 29 -1.58 1.60 2.35
N CYS A 30 -1.83 1.92 1.09
CA CYS A 30 -0.93 2.80 0.34
C CYS A 30 -0.78 4.17 1.02
N LEU A 31 0.44 4.70 1.02
CA LEU A 31 0.73 6.03 1.56
C LEU A 31 0.04 7.11 0.72
N LYS A 32 -0.16 8.29 1.31
CA LYS A 32 -0.71 9.46 0.60
C LYS A 32 0.07 9.72 -0.68
N GLY A 33 -0.64 9.88 -1.80
CA GLY A 33 -0.03 10.05 -3.12
C GLY A 33 0.21 8.74 -3.88
N PHE A 34 -0.21 7.60 -3.34
CA PHE A 34 -0.19 6.30 -4.00
C PHE A 34 -1.57 5.63 -3.96
N ILE A 35 -1.87 4.84 -4.98
CA ILE A 35 -3.11 4.04 -5.09
C ILE A 35 -2.78 2.56 -5.29
N GLY A 36 -3.66 1.71 -4.78
CA GLY A 36 -3.58 0.27 -4.93
C GLY A 36 -4.11 -0.45 -3.68
N ASP A 37 -3.75 -1.72 -3.55
CA ASP A 37 -4.23 -2.65 -2.52
C ASP A 37 -3.32 -2.74 -1.29
N GLY A 38 -2.25 -1.93 -1.25
CA GLY A 38 -1.27 -1.94 -0.16
C GLY A 38 -0.13 -2.93 -0.36
N VAL A 39 -0.31 -3.98 -1.16
CA VAL A 39 0.78 -4.88 -1.62
C VAL A 39 1.44 -4.30 -2.88
N LEU A 40 0.65 -3.67 -3.72
CA LEU A 40 1.06 -2.90 -4.88
C LEU A 40 0.57 -1.46 -4.72
N CYS A 41 1.49 -0.49 -4.71
CA CYS A 41 1.15 0.93 -4.64
C CYS A 41 1.78 1.69 -5.80
N ARG A 42 0.95 2.27 -6.67
CA ARG A 42 1.36 3.09 -7.82
C ARG A 42 1.19 4.57 -7.50
N GLY A 43 2.21 5.37 -7.78
CA GLY A 43 2.15 6.82 -7.55
C GLY A 43 1.21 7.49 -8.54
N TYR A 44 0.50 8.53 -8.12
CA TYR A 44 -0.37 9.33 -9.01
C TYR A 44 0.40 10.00 -10.18
N GLY A 45 1.74 10.10 -10.09
CA GLY A 45 2.59 10.78 -11.07
C GLY A 45 3.34 9.88 -12.05
N SER A 46 3.00 8.60 -12.17
CA SER A 46 3.65 7.69 -13.12
C SER A 46 2.59 6.88 -13.86
N THR A 47 2.03 7.55 -14.88
CA THR A 47 1.16 7.01 -15.93
C THR A 47 -0.12 6.32 -15.45
N CYS A 48 -1.10 7.10 -14.98
CA CYS A 48 -2.48 6.86 -15.40
C CYS A 48 -2.79 7.85 -16.53
N SER A 49 -2.18 7.65 -17.70
CA SER A 49 -2.68 8.26 -18.91
C SER A 49 -3.79 7.36 -19.44
N SER A 50 -5.00 7.55 -18.94
CA SER A 50 -6.25 7.12 -19.57
C SER A 50 -7.43 7.73 -18.80
N VAL A 51 -7.95 8.85 -19.32
CA VAL A 51 -9.35 9.32 -19.20
C VAL A 51 -9.69 10.50 -18.23
N TYR A 52 -8.86 10.97 -17.30
CA TYR A 52 -9.21 12.15 -16.45
C TYR A 52 -8.38 13.43 -16.70
N MET A 53 -8.07 13.71 -17.97
CA MET A 53 -7.69 15.07 -18.43
C MET A 53 -8.68 15.55 -19.51
N PHE A 54 -9.97 15.26 -19.31
CA PHE A 54 -11.07 15.86 -20.06
C PHE A 54 -11.94 16.68 -19.11
N LEU A 55 -11.39 17.76 -18.57
CA LEU A 55 -12.07 19.04 -18.38
C LEU A 55 -11.08 20.16 -18.68
#